data_AF-A0A4Y5UGR1-F1
#
_entry.id   AF-A0A4Y5UGR1-F1
#
_cell.length_a   1.000
_cell.length_b   1.000
_cell.length_c   1.000
_cell.angle_alpha   90.00
_cell.angle_beta   90.00
_cell.angle_gamma   90.00
#
_symmetry.space_group_name_H-M   'P 1'
#
loop_
_entity.id
_entity.type
_entity.pdbx_description
1 polymer ?
#
loop_
_entity_poly.entity_id
_entity_poly.type
_entity_poly.pdbx_seq_one_letter_code
_entity_poly.pdbx_strand_id
1 'polypeptide(L)'
;MKSIAYVAALLLLASFTRGEEEREEMPAGHHIQKRSCNFKGEECTKDVDCCTMQCLCTTNDCKCGKRPRPSELRKYFTKRTCGGT
;
A
#
# COMPACT_ATOMS: atom_id res chain seq x y z
N MET A 1 37.40 46.53 14.85
CA MET A 1 37.11 45.28 15.60
C MET A 1 35.66 45.22 16.11
N LYS A 2 35.09 46.30 16.68
CA LYS A 2 33.70 46.31 17.18
C LYS A 2 32.64 46.01 16.08
N SER A 3 32.75 46.61 14.89
CA SER A 3 31.78 46.36 13.80
C SER A 3 31.77 44.93 13.25
N ILE A 4 32.90 44.23 13.29
CA ILE A 4 32.98 42.85 12.79
C ILE A 4 32.17 41.93 13.72
N ALA A 5 32.21 42.18 15.03
CA ALA A 5 31.40 41.46 16.01
C ALA A 5 29.89 41.71 15.80
N TYR A 6 29.49 42.93 15.47
CA TYR A 6 28.09 43.25 15.16
C TYR A 6 27.58 42.55 13.89
N VAL A 7 28.40 42.53 12.83
CA VAL A 7 28.05 41.83 11.58
C VAL A 7 27.92 40.32 11.82
N ALA A 8 28.82 39.72 12.61
CA ALA A 8 28.73 38.32 12.98
C ALA A 8 27.48 38.01 13.82
N ALA A 9 27.13 38.88 14.77
CA ALA A 9 25.93 38.71 15.59
C ALA A 9 24.63 38.79 14.77
N LEU A 10 24.57 39.70 13.79
CA LEU A 10 23.42 39.81 12.88
C LEU A 10 23.25 38.58 11.99
N LEU A 11 24.37 38.03 11.49
CA LEU A 11 24.35 36.80 10.69
C LEU A 11 23.89 35.59 11.51
N LEU A 12 24.30 35.49 12.78
CA LEU A 12 23.83 34.43 13.69
C LEU A 12 22.33 34.56 13.99
N LEU A 13 21.84 35.79 14.23
CA LEU A 13 20.41 36.02 14.46
C LEU A 13 19.55 35.67 13.23
N ALA A 14 20.04 35.95 12.02
CA ALA A 14 19.36 35.58 10.79
C ALA A 14 19.19 34.04 10.64
N SER A 15 20.16 33.24 11.10
CA SER A 15 20.05 31.78 11.09
C SER A 15 19.01 31.21 12.06
N PHE A 16 18.61 31.93 13.12
CA PHE A 16 17.59 31.47 14.06
C PHE A 16 16.14 31.73 13.59
N THR A 17 15.95 32.56 12.56
CA THR A 17 14.60 32.95 12.08
C THR A 17 14.08 32.10 10.91
N ARG A 18 14.88 31.19 10.36
CA ARG A 18 14.47 30.35 9.24
C ARG A 18 14.05 28.97 9.71
N GLY A 19 12.84 28.93 10.26
CA GLY A 19 12.20 27.69 10.71
C GLY A 19 10.73 27.85 11.03
N GLU A 20 10.02 28.84 10.45
CA GLU A 20 8.60 28.62 10.18
C GLU A 20 8.57 27.67 8.99
N GLU A 21 8.44 26.38 9.33
CA GLU A 21 7.97 25.34 8.45
C GLU A 21 6.66 25.87 7.84
N GLU A 22 6.76 26.44 6.64
CA GLU A 22 5.63 26.52 5.73
C GLU A 22 5.16 25.08 5.60
N ARG A 23 4.17 24.70 6.44
CA ARG A 23 3.30 23.58 6.16
C ARG A 23 2.69 23.91 4.81
N GLU A 24 3.37 23.47 3.76
CA GLU A 24 2.71 23.20 2.49
C GLU A 24 1.48 22.39 2.89
N GLU A 25 0.29 22.99 2.74
CA GLU A 25 -0.96 22.26 2.77
C GLU A 25 -0.87 21.26 1.64
N MET A 26 -0.32 20.09 1.94
CA MET A 26 -0.25 18.97 1.04
C MET A 26 -1.71 18.72 0.64
N PRO A 27 -2.09 18.94 -0.63
CA PRO A 27 -3.47 18.90 -1.05
C PRO A 27 -4.01 17.56 -0.62
N ALA A 28 -5.09 17.58 0.18
CA ALA A 28 -5.68 16.44 0.88
C ALA A 28 -5.46 15.16 0.09
N GLY A 29 -4.33 14.49 0.39
CA GLY A 29 -3.92 13.34 -0.37
C GLY A 29 -5.07 12.37 -0.21
N HIS A 30 -5.64 11.89 -1.31
CA HIS A 30 -6.59 10.80 -1.21
C HIS A 30 -5.89 9.73 -0.38
N HIS A 31 -6.36 9.53 0.85
CA HIS A 31 -5.89 8.45 1.70
C HIS A 31 -6.35 7.19 1.00
N ILE A 32 -5.53 6.71 0.06
CA ILE A 32 -5.59 5.36 -0.44
C ILE A 32 -5.21 4.55 0.80
N GLN A 33 -6.21 4.21 1.62
CA GLN A 33 -6.08 3.12 2.56
C GLN A 33 -5.64 1.95 1.71
N LYS A 34 -4.36 1.59 1.80
CA LYS A 34 -3.88 0.29 1.33
C LYS A 34 -4.66 -0.71 2.15
N ARG A 35 -5.83 -1.13 1.63
CA ARG A 35 -6.59 -2.24 2.19
C ARG A 35 -5.57 -3.36 2.33
N SER A 36 -5.38 -3.84 3.55
CA SER A 36 -4.48 -4.96 3.81
C SER A 36 -4.97 -6.12 2.96
N CYS A 37 -4.20 -6.48 1.94
CA CYS A 37 -4.47 -7.64 1.12
C CYS A 37 -3.79 -8.85 1.75
N ASN A 38 -4.34 -10.01 1.48
CA ASN A 38 -3.94 -11.28 2.04
C ASN A 38 -2.79 -11.87 1.21
N PHE A 39 -1.80 -12.41 1.92
CA PHE A 39 -0.64 -13.11 1.36
C PHE A 39 -0.96 -14.58 1.07
N LYS A 40 -0.03 -15.25 0.39
CA LYS A 40 -0.19 -16.65 -0.01
C LYS A 40 -0.49 -17.54 1.20
N GLY A 41 -1.56 -18.32 1.12
CA GLY A 41 -2.00 -19.26 2.15
C GLY A 41 -2.97 -18.69 3.18
N GLU A 42 -3.15 -17.37 3.20
CA GLU A 42 -4.16 -16.73 4.03
C GLU A 42 -5.55 -16.91 3.43
N GLU A 43 -6.55 -16.91 4.30
CA GLU A 43 -7.95 -17.11 3.94
C GLU A 43 -8.47 -15.95 3.10
N CYS A 44 -9.33 -16.24 2.13
CA CYS A 44 -9.88 -15.23 1.23
C CYS A 44 -11.32 -15.59 0.84
N THR A 45 -12.08 -14.59 0.43
CA THR A 45 -13.42 -14.80 -0.13
C THR A 45 -13.49 -14.44 -1.61
N LYS A 46 -12.64 -13.51 -2.06
CA LYS A 46 -12.61 -12.96 -3.42
C LYS A 46 -11.17 -12.73 -3.85
N ASP A 47 -10.93 -12.69 -5.17
CA ASP A 47 -9.60 -12.42 -5.74
C ASP A 47 -9.02 -11.07 -5.28
N VAL A 48 -9.86 -10.05 -5.10
CA VAL A 48 -9.43 -8.71 -4.63
C VAL A 48 -8.90 -8.71 -3.20
N ASP A 49 -9.21 -9.75 -2.43
CA ASP A 49 -8.68 -9.89 -1.07
C ASP A 49 -7.18 -10.26 -1.13
N CYS A 50 -6.71 -10.90 -2.21
CA CYS A 50 -5.34 -11.36 -2.36
C CYS A 50 -4.45 -10.33 -3.07
N CYS A 51 -3.23 -10.10 -2.59
CA CYS A 51 -2.38 -9.02 -3.11
C CYS A 51 -2.05 -9.12 -4.62
N THR A 52 -1.31 -10.16 -5.01
CA THR A 52 -0.89 -10.41 -6.40
C THR A 52 -1.32 -11.79 -6.88
N MET A 53 -2.20 -12.44 -6.11
CA MET A 53 -2.59 -13.84 -6.21
C MET A 53 -4.10 -13.95 -6.47
N GLN A 54 -4.61 -15.16 -6.69
CA GLN A 54 -6.04 -15.43 -6.80
C GLN A 54 -6.54 -16.15 -5.56
N CYS A 55 -7.82 -16.00 -5.26
CA CYS A 55 -8.47 -16.76 -4.21
C CYS A 55 -8.83 -18.15 -4.75
N LEU A 56 -8.17 -19.18 -4.23
CA LEU A 56 -8.36 -20.56 -4.66
C LEU A 56 -9.18 -21.31 -3.62
N CYS A 57 -10.36 -21.77 -4.03
CA CYS A 57 -11.25 -22.54 -3.18
C CYS A 57 -11.12 -24.03 -3.46
N THR A 58 -10.98 -24.81 -2.40
CA THR A 58 -11.22 -26.26 -2.39
C THR A 58 -12.65 -26.52 -1.89
N THR A 59 -13.02 -27.78 -1.67
CA THR A 59 -14.35 -28.15 -1.14
C THR A 59 -14.66 -27.50 0.21
N ASN A 60 -13.64 -27.20 1.03
CA ASN A 60 -13.83 -26.79 2.44
C ASN A 60 -13.17 -25.45 2.80
N ASP A 61 -12.21 -24.95 2.02
CA ASP A 61 -11.46 -23.74 2.37
C ASP A 61 -11.03 -22.94 1.13
N CYS A 62 -10.95 -21.62 1.28
CA CYS A 62 -10.49 -20.70 0.24
C CYS A 62 -9.25 -19.94 0.72
N LYS A 63 -8.16 -20.01 -0.05
CA LYS A 63 -6.89 -19.38 0.31
C LYS A 63 -6.22 -18.69 -0.87
N CYS A 64 -5.49 -17.62 -0.60
CA CYS A 64 -4.72 -16.91 -1.61
C CYS A 64 -3.60 -17.79 -2.16
N GLY A 65 -3.57 -17.99 -3.48
CA GLY A 65 -2.64 -18.91 -4.11
C GLY A 65 -2.25 -18.50 -5.53
N LYS A 66 -1.19 -19.12 -6.04
CA LYS A 66 -0.76 -18.93 -7.42
C LYS A 66 -1.81 -19.55 -8.34
N ARG A 67 -2.17 -18.81 -9.39
CA ARG A 67 -3.04 -19.32 -10.45
C ARG A 67 -2.51 -20.66 -10.96
N PRO A 68 -3.27 -21.77 -10.84
CA PRO A 68 -2.83 -23.06 -11.36
C PRO A 68 -2.69 -22.97 -12.89
N ARG A 69 -1.73 -23.72 -13.43
CA ARG A 69 -1.55 -23.77 -14.89
C ARG A 69 -2.82 -24.37 -15.54
N PRO A 70 -3.15 -24.03 -16.78
CA PRO A 70 -4.32 -24.57 -17.48
C PRO A 70 -4.43 -26.11 -17.46
N SER A 71 -3.30 -26.81 -17.46
CA SER A 71 -3.23 -28.27 -17.33
C SER A 71 -3.68 -28.82 -15.96
N GLU A 72 -3.64 -28.00 -14.91
CA GLU A 72 -3.96 -28.36 -13.53
C GLU A 72 -5.32 -27.82 -13.06
N LEU A 73 -5.98 -27.00 -13.89
CA LEU A 73 -7.26 -26.35 -13.56
C LEU A 73 -8.37 -27.34 -13.18
N ARG A 74 -8.35 -28.57 -13.73
CA ARG A 74 -9.34 -29.62 -13.45
C ARG A 74 -9.42 -30.01 -11.97
N LYS A 75 -8.33 -29.83 -11.21
CA LYS A 75 -8.29 -30.15 -9.76
C LYS A 75 -8.96 -29.09 -8.89
N TYR A 76 -9.02 -27.84 -9.37
CA TYR A 76 -9.52 -26.68 -8.61
C TYR A 76 -10.94 -26.28 -9.03
N PHE A 77 -11.35 -26.61 -10.26
CA PHE A 77 -12.67 -26.26 -10.79
C PHE A 77 -13.49 -27.52 -11.10
N THR A 78 -13.95 -28.23 -10.07
CA THR A 78 -15.05 -29.21 -10.21
C THR A 78 -16.40 -28.53 -10.46
N LYS A 79 -16.51 -27.22 -10.19
CA LYS A 79 -17.64 -26.37 -10.61
C LYS A 79 -17.13 -25.17 -11.41
N ARG A 80 -17.22 -25.26 -12.75
CA ARG A 80 -17.32 -24.05 -13.57
C ARG A 80 -18.64 -23.39 -13.22
N THR A 81 -18.62 -22.32 -12.44
CA THR A 81 -19.76 -21.41 -12.33
C THR A 81 -19.35 -20.07 -12.93
N CYS A 82 -19.39 -20.02 -14.26
CA CYS A 82 -19.70 -18.79 -14.97
C CYS A 82 -21.01 -19.08 -15.71
N GLY A 83 -22.09 -18.41 -15.30
CA GLY A 83 -23.39 -18.45 -15.97
C GLY A 83 -24.23 -19.69 -15.68
N GLY A 84 -24.92 -19.69 -14.55
CA GLY A 84 -26.16 -20.45 -14.38
C GLY A 84 -27.31 -19.44 -14.42
N THR A 85 -28.05 -19.47 -15.53
CA THR A 85 -29.18 -18.61 -15.95
C THR A 85 -28.89 -17.14 -16.18
#